data_AF-A0A6H0CY78-F1
#
_entry.id   AF-A0A6H0CY78-F1
#
_cell.length_a   1.000
_cell.length_b   1.000
_cell.length_c   1.000
_cell.angle_alpha   90.00
_cell.angle_beta   90.00
_cell.angle_gamma   90.00
#
_symmetry.space_group_name_H-M   'P 1'
#
loop_
_entity.id
_entity.type
_entity.pdbx_description
1 polymer ?
#
loop_
_entity_poly.entity_id
_entity_poly.type
_entity_poly.pdbx_seq_one_letter_code
_entity_poly.pdbx_strand_id
1 'polypeptide(L)'
;MNRGYILLGLALTHIHHRPLDQLGKALWKTLGMHATVYGPVARTPQVAPTEQRIPGAPRIWGAAHDDNAALLGGVAGHAGVFSTPGDLAVYAHRLLAAHGDGDERGLGAWLHASLVPQAPIEPGLDRGLSWILAASGRVAYHHGFTGTSLYLAPETGRYIVICTNAVYGGNARTKIAPLRALALKTISAT
;
A
#
# COMPACT_ATOMS: atom_id res chain seq x y z
N MET A 1 5.39 5.51 -13.33
CA MET A 1 5.76 4.07 -13.31
C MET A 1 6.84 3.86 -12.27
N ASN A 2 6.56 3.15 -11.18
CA ASN A 2 7.47 3.04 -10.03
C ASN A 2 8.49 1.91 -10.26
N ARG A 3 9.35 2.05 -11.28
CA ARG A 3 10.28 1.02 -11.77
C ARG A 3 11.20 0.47 -10.67
N GLY A 4 11.54 1.31 -9.68
CA GLY A 4 12.37 0.90 -8.55
C GLY A 4 11.77 -0.27 -7.76
N TYR A 5 10.45 -0.29 -7.56
CA TYR A 5 9.79 -1.40 -6.84
C TYR A 5 9.65 -2.67 -7.68
N ILE A 6 9.56 -2.54 -9.01
CA ILE A 6 9.65 -3.70 -9.90
C ILE A 6 11.03 -4.36 -9.73
N LEU A 7 12.10 -3.57 -9.84
CA LEU A 7 13.46 -4.04 -9.65
C LEU A 7 13.69 -4.63 -8.27
N LEU A 8 13.16 -4.00 -7.21
CA LEU A 8 13.25 -4.53 -5.85
C LEU A 8 12.58 -5.90 -5.73
N GLY A 9 11.37 -6.08 -6.29
CA GLY A 9 10.69 -7.37 -6.29
C GLY A 9 11.47 -8.47 -7.01
N LEU A 10 12.10 -8.14 -8.14
CA LEU A 10 13.00 -9.04 -8.87
C LEU A 10 14.27 -9.36 -8.08
N ALA A 11 14.88 -8.36 -7.44
CA ALA A 11 16.06 -8.52 -6.60
C ALA A 11 15.78 -9.43 -5.40
N LEU A 12 14.65 -9.24 -4.71
CA LEU A 12 14.22 -10.11 -3.61
C LEU A 12 14.05 -11.56 -4.08
N THR A 13 13.42 -11.76 -5.24
CA THR A 13 13.25 -13.09 -5.83
C THR A 13 14.60 -13.75 -6.12
N HIS A 14 15.54 -12.98 -6.66
CA HIS A 14 16.89 -13.44 -6.98
C HIS A 14 17.70 -13.80 -5.72
N ILE A 15 17.74 -12.91 -4.73
CA ILE A 15 18.54 -13.07 -3.50
C ILE A 15 18.02 -14.23 -2.64
N HIS A 16 16.70 -14.39 -2.55
CA HIS A 16 16.10 -15.43 -1.70
C HIS A 16 15.83 -16.74 -2.44
N HIS A 17 16.09 -16.79 -3.74
CA HIS A 17 15.78 -17.95 -4.61
C HIS A 17 14.34 -18.44 -4.45
N ARG A 18 13.40 -17.52 -4.21
CA ARG A 18 11.98 -17.81 -3.96
C ARG A 18 11.11 -16.79 -4.66
N PRO A 19 9.98 -17.21 -5.25
CA PRO A 19 9.02 -16.29 -5.86
C PRO A 19 8.53 -15.21 -4.88
N LEU A 20 8.35 -13.99 -5.38
CA LEU A 20 7.94 -12.82 -4.57
C LEU A 20 6.61 -13.04 -3.86
N ASP A 21 5.66 -13.75 -4.47
CA ASP A 21 4.37 -14.08 -3.86
C ASP A 21 4.50 -15.00 -2.64
N GLN A 22 5.45 -15.93 -2.67
CA GLN A 22 5.76 -16.78 -1.53
C GLN A 22 6.48 -16.03 -0.41
N LEU A 23 7.38 -15.10 -0.76
CA LEU A 23 8.05 -14.22 0.21
C LEU A 23 7.01 -13.31 0.90
N GLY A 24 6.15 -12.66 0.13
CA GLY A 24 5.05 -11.84 0.63
C GLY A 24 4.12 -12.65 1.53
N LYS A 25 3.65 -13.82 1.08
CA LYS A 25 2.77 -14.71 1.86
C LYS A 25 3.38 -15.12 3.20
N ALA A 26 4.68 -15.43 3.22
CA ALA A 26 5.36 -15.78 4.46
C ALA A 26 5.40 -14.60 5.43
N LEU A 27 5.75 -13.40 4.95
CA LEU A 27 5.74 -12.19 5.77
C LEU A 27 4.35 -11.87 6.32
N TRP A 28 3.33 -11.83 5.45
CA TRP A 28 1.95 -11.53 5.85
C TRP A 28 1.42 -12.54 6.86
N LYS A 29 1.73 -13.83 6.69
CA LYS A 29 1.38 -14.85 7.68
C LYS A 29 2.01 -14.57 9.05
N THR A 30 3.28 -14.19 9.10
CA THR A 30 3.97 -13.84 10.36
C THR A 30 3.34 -12.63 11.03
N LEU A 31 2.82 -11.67 10.25
CA LEU A 31 2.14 -10.49 10.79
C LEU A 31 0.68 -10.75 11.23
N GLY A 32 0.10 -11.88 10.83
CA GLY A 32 -1.32 -12.21 11.06
C GLY A 32 -2.27 -11.70 9.96
N MET A 33 -1.75 -11.39 8.77
CA MET A 33 -2.50 -10.92 7.61
C MET A 33 -2.88 -12.12 6.72
N HIS A 34 -4.00 -12.77 7.03
CA HIS A 34 -4.37 -14.04 6.41
C HIS A 34 -5.16 -13.91 5.10
N ALA A 35 -5.74 -12.74 4.82
CA ALA A 35 -6.49 -12.47 3.60
C ALA A 35 -5.63 -11.80 2.51
N THR A 36 -4.41 -11.38 2.85
CA THR A 36 -3.51 -10.66 1.93
C THR A 36 -2.73 -11.61 1.05
N VAL A 37 -2.86 -11.43 -0.26
CA VAL A 37 -2.23 -12.29 -1.28
C VAL A 37 -1.89 -11.49 -2.52
N TYR A 38 -0.93 -11.96 -3.31
CA TYR A 38 -0.81 -11.53 -4.69
C TYR A 38 -1.94 -12.12 -5.55
N GLY A 39 -2.38 -11.36 -6.55
CA GLY A 39 -3.33 -11.83 -7.54
C GLY A 39 -2.70 -12.75 -8.60
N PRO A 40 -3.53 -13.32 -9.49
CA PRO A 40 -4.98 -13.14 -9.56
C PRO A 40 -5.75 -13.87 -8.42
N VAL A 41 -6.93 -13.37 -8.09
CA VAL A 41 -7.85 -13.93 -7.07
C VAL A 41 -9.23 -14.22 -7.69
N ALA A 42 -10.00 -15.09 -7.04
CA ALA A 42 -11.35 -15.44 -7.49
C ALA A 42 -12.31 -14.22 -7.47
N ARG A 43 -13.20 -14.15 -8.45
CA ARG A 43 -14.23 -13.11 -8.58
C ARG A 43 -15.39 -13.38 -7.63
N THR A 44 -15.25 -12.93 -6.39
CA THR A 44 -16.23 -13.11 -5.32
C THR A 44 -16.78 -11.76 -4.85
N PRO A 45 -17.93 -11.71 -4.16
CA PRO A 45 -18.46 -10.47 -3.58
C PRO A 45 -17.49 -9.74 -2.63
N GLN A 46 -16.50 -10.44 -2.09
CA GLN A 46 -15.46 -9.91 -1.21
C GLN A 46 -14.35 -9.17 -1.99
N VAL A 47 -14.28 -9.32 -3.32
CA VAL A 47 -13.28 -8.68 -4.17
C VAL A 47 -13.95 -7.57 -4.98
N ALA A 48 -13.55 -6.32 -4.75
CA ALA A 48 -14.11 -5.20 -5.50
C ALA A 48 -13.59 -5.18 -6.95
N PRO A 49 -14.48 -5.09 -7.97
CA PRO A 49 -14.06 -4.86 -9.34
C PRO A 49 -13.53 -3.43 -9.52
N THR A 50 -12.68 -3.25 -10.52
CA THR A 50 -12.10 -1.94 -10.87
C THR A 50 -12.75 -1.36 -12.13
N GLU A 51 -12.09 -0.42 -12.80
CA GLU A 51 -12.67 0.30 -13.93
C GLU A 51 -12.89 -0.59 -15.16
N GLN A 52 -13.81 -0.14 -16.01
CA GLN A 52 -13.95 -0.64 -17.36
C GLN A 52 -13.10 0.22 -18.28
N ARG A 53 -12.03 -0.35 -18.83
CA ARG A 53 -11.09 0.40 -19.68
C ARG A 53 -11.57 0.57 -21.11
N ILE A 54 -12.28 -0.43 -21.62
CA ILE A 54 -12.79 -0.46 -22.98
C ILE A 54 -14.32 -0.47 -22.90
N PRO A 55 -15.02 0.53 -23.48
CA PRO A 55 -16.47 0.52 -23.58
C PRO A 55 -16.97 -0.80 -24.19
N GLY A 56 -17.98 -1.41 -23.57
CA GLY A 56 -18.50 -2.75 -23.92
C GLY A 56 -17.71 -3.96 -23.39
N ALA A 57 -16.45 -3.82 -22.96
CA ALA A 57 -15.67 -4.93 -22.39
C ALA A 57 -15.97 -5.19 -20.91
N PRO A 58 -15.74 -6.41 -20.39
CA PRO A 58 -15.80 -6.67 -18.96
C PRO A 58 -14.82 -5.80 -18.16
N ARG A 59 -15.20 -5.50 -16.92
CA ARG A 59 -14.33 -4.83 -15.95
C ARG A 59 -13.18 -5.75 -15.53
N ILE A 60 -12.07 -5.13 -15.14
CA ILE A 60 -10.99 -5.87 -14.48
C ILE A 60 -11.48 -6.27 -13.08
N TRP A 61 -11.56 -7.58 -12.83
CA TRP A 61 -12.00 -8.16 -11.57
C TRP A 61 -11.19 -9.41 -11.23
N GLY A 62 -10.57 -9.40 -10.06
CA GLY A 62 -9.69 -10.47 -9.57
C GLY A 62 -8.30 -10.46 -10.19
N ALA A 63 -7.95 -9.47 -11.02
CA ALA A 63 -6.62 -9.30 -11.60
C ALA A 63 -6.04 -7.93 -11.22
N ALA A 64 -4.71 -7.82 -11.26
CA ALA A 64 -4.03 -6.55 -11.01
C ALA A 64 -4.56 -5.47 -11.96
N HIS A 65 -4.86 -4.29 -11.41
CA HIS A 65 -5.26 -3.16 -12.24
C HIS A 65 -4.07 -2.62 -13.03
N ASP A 66 -2.87 -2.49 -12.44
CA ASP A 66 -1.69 -1.98 -13.15
C ASP A 66 -1.26 -2.91 -14.31
N ASP A 67 -1.06 -2.33 -15.50
CA ASP A 67 -0.72 -3.08 -16.72
C ASP A 67 0.60 -3.84 -16.61
N ASN A 68 1.62 -3.24 -15.99
CA ASN A 68 2.91 -3.91 -15.85
C ASN A 68 2.80 -5.08 -14.88
N ALA A 69 2.06 -4.91 -13.78
CA ALA A 69 1.80 -6.00 -12.86
C ALA A 69 0.98 -7.13 -13.53
N ALA A 70 -0.01 -6.78 -14.35
CA ALA A 70 -0.79 -7.76 -15.11
C ALA A 70 0.09 -8.54 -16.11
N LEU A 71 0.99 -7.85 -16.83
CA LEU A 71 1.96 -8.48 -17.73
C LEU A 71 2.95 -9.40 -17.00
N LEU A 72 3.27 -9.10 -15.73
CA LEU A 72 4.09 -9.96 -14.86
C LEU A 72 3.28 -11.06 -14.16
N GLY A 73 2.07 -11.37 -14.62
CA GLY A 73 1.23 -12.43 -14.06
C GLY A 73 0.54 -12.07 -12.74
N GLY A 74 0.51 -10.79 -12.36
CA GLY A 74 -0.13 -10.29 -11.13
C GLY A 74 0.80 -10.16 -9.93
N VAL A 75 2.06 -10.59 -10.05
CA VAL A 75 3.06 -10.55 -8.97
C VAL A 75 4.15 -9.55 -9.30
N ALA A 76 4.06 -8.34 -8.74
CA ALA A 76 5.08 -7.30 -8.92
C ALA A 76 5.35 -6.52 -7.63
N GLY A 77 6.58 -6.02 -7.45
CA GLY A 77 6.92 -5.30 -6.22
C GLY A 77 6.18 -3.97 -6.04
N HIS A 78 5.65 -3.37 -7.11
CA HIS A 78 4.91 -2.10 -7.05
C HIS A 78 3.38 -2.25 -6.98
N ALA A 79 2.83 -3.42 -7.34
CA ALA A 79 1.38 -3.63 -7.47
C ALA A 79 1.03 -5.13 -7.55
N GLY A 80 -0.27 -5.44 -7.48
CA GLY A 80 -0.80 -6.80 -7.65
C GLY A 80 -1.20 -7.50 -6.35
N VAL A 81 -0.98 -6.86 -5.20
CA VAL A 81 -1.47 -7.35 -3.89
C VAL A 81 -2.96 -7.02 -3.71
N PHE A 82 -3.72 -8.01 -3.28
CA PHE A 82 -5.09 -7.90 -2.78
C PHE A 82 -5.05 -8.03 -1.26
N SER A 83 -5.83 -7.22 -0.56
CA SER A 83 -5.90 -7.22 0.91
C SER A 83 -7.27 -6.74 1.37
N THR A 84 -7.49 -6.77 2.68
CA THR A 84 -8.70 -6.28 3.34
C THR A 84 -8.37 -5.11 4.27
N PRO A 85 -9.35 -4.27 4.64
CA PRO A 85 -9.12 -3.25 5.65
C PRO A 85 -8.58 -3.81 6.97
N GLY A 86 -9.04 -5.01 7.37
CA GLY A 86 -8.60 -5.68 8.58
C GLY A 86 -7.13 -6.08 8.55
N ASP A 87 -6.67 -6.70 7.47
CA ASP A 87 -5.26 -7.07 7.31
C ASP A 87 -4.35 -5.83 7.24
N LEU A 88 -4.79 -4.77 6.55
CA LEU A 88 -4.04 -3.50 6.51
C LEU A 88 -4.00 -2.81 7.88
N ALA A 89 -5.05 -2.95 8.70
CA ALA A 89 -5.06 -2.47 10.08
C ALA A 89 -4.07 -3.26 10.96
N VAL A 90 -4.00 -4.59 10.78
CA VAL A 90 -2.98 -5.44 11.43
C VAL A 90 -1.58 -4.99 11.01
N TYR A 91 -1.33 -4.77 9.72
CA TYR A 91 -0.06 -4.27 9.21
C TYR A 91 0.35 -2.94 9.87
N ALA A 92 -0.56 -1.97 9.86
CA ALA A 92 -0.34 -0.64 10.45
C ALA A 92 -0.05 -0.73 11.95
N HIS A 93 -0.84 -1.50 12.68
CA HIS A 93 -0.67 -1.70 14.11
C HIS A 93 0.68 -2.35 14.44
N ARG A 94 1.09 -3.40 13.70
CA ARG A 94 2.37 -4.09 13.92
C ARG A 94 3.57 -3.17 13.67
N LEU A 95 3.54 -2.36 12.60
CA LEU A 95 4.59 -1.38 12.31
C LEU A 95 4.71 -0.34 13.43
N LEU A 96 3.58 0.23 13.85
CA LEU A 96 3.54 1.29 14.87
C LEU A 96 3.96 0.76 16.24
N ALA A 97 3.51 -0.44 16.62
CA ALA A 97 3.91 -1.09 17.86
C ALA A 97 5.43 -1.36 17.88
N ALA A 98 5.98 -1.98 16.84
CA ALA A 98 7.42 -2.25 16.75
C ALA A 98 8.25 -0.95 16.83
N HIS A 99 7.76 0.13 16.23
CA HIS A 99 8.41 1.44 16.32
C HIS A 99 8.36 2.04 17.73
N GLY A 100 7.22 1.94 18.41
CA GLY A 100 7.05 2.44 19.79
C GLY A 100 7.83 1.63 20.83
N ASP A 101 8.00 0.33 20.60
CA ASP A 101 8.73 -0.58 21.49
C ASP A 101 10.26 -0.46 21.35
N GLY A 102 10.76 0.39 20.43
CA GLY A 102 12.19 0.57 20.21
C GLY A 102 12.87 -0.62 19.53
N ASP A 103 12.17 -1.36 18.66
CA ASP A 103 12.77 -2.44 17.87
C ASP A 103 13.87 -1.89 16.93
N GLU A 104 15.14 -2.12 17.28
CA GLU A 104 16.31 -1.60 16.56
C GLU A 104 16.77 -2.47 15.38
N ARG A 105 16.14 -3.63 15.12
CA ARG A 105 16.63 -4.57 14.09
C ARG A 105 15.57 -5.08 13.12
N GLY A 106 14.29 -4.97 13.48
CA GLY A 106 13.17 -5.47 12.68
C GLY A 106 12.35 -4.36 12.04
N LEU A 107 11.03 -4.46 12.21
CA LEU A 107 10.06 -3.56 11.60
C LEU A 107 10.15 -2.14 12.18
N GLY A 108 10.50 -2.00 13.47
CA GLY A 108 10.66 -0.69 14.10
C GLY A 108 11.78 0.13 13.46
N ALA A 109 12.96 -0.50 13.31
CA ALA A 109 14.12 0.09 12.67
C ALA A 109 13.88 0.39 11.20
N TRP A 110 13.22 -0.52 10.47
CA TRP A 110 12.82 -0.26 9.09
C TRP A 110 11.87 0.93 9.02
N LEU A 111 10.84 1.00 9.87
CA LEU A 111 9.90 2.11 9.86
C LEU A 111 10.64 3.42 10.14
N HIS A 112 11.48 3.47 11.18
CA HIS A 112 12.28 4.65 11.50
C HIS A 112 13.13 5.11 10.30
N ALA A 113 13.89 4.21 9.68
CA ALA A 113 14.69 4.54 8.50
C ALA A 113 13.84 4.99 7.31
N SER A 114 12.65 4.39 7.12
CA SER A 114 11.75 4.71 6.01
C SER A 114 11.09 6.09 6.12
N LEU A 115 11.04 6.65 7.32
CA LEU A 115 10.47 7.96 7.63
C LEU A 115 11.47 9.11 7.48
N VAL A 116 12.73 8.82 7.17
CA VAL A 116 13.73 9.87 6.90
C VAL A 116 13.47 10.47 5.51
N PRO A 117 13.26 11.80 5.40
CA PRO A 117 13.10 12.48 4.10
C PRO A 117 14.30 12.24 3.19
N GLN A 118 14.03 11.76 1.97
CA GLN A 118 15.04 11.47 0.94
C GLN A 118 15.03 12.53 -0.17
N ALA A 119 13.86 13.10 -0.47
CA ALA A 119 13.71 14.15 -1.48
C ALA A 119 12.41 14.95 -1.26
N PRO A 120 12.38 16.25 -1.55
CA PRO A 120 11.14 17.02 -1.53
C PRO A 120 10.22 16.59 -2.68
N ILE A 121 8.90 16.64 -2.44
CA ILE A 121 7.87 16.45 -3.47
C ILE A 121 7.27 17.81 -3.84
N GLU A 122 6.76 18.51 -2.84
CA GLU A 122 6.19 19.86 -2.90
C GLU A 122 6.24 20.49 -1.50
N PRO A 123 5.99 21.80 -1.31
CA PRO A 123 6.06 22.43 0.01
C PRO A 123 5.23 21.69 1.06
N GLY A 124 5.90 21.19 2.11
CA GLY A 124 5.29 20.46 3.21
C GLY A 124 5.09 18.95 2.97
N LEU A 125 5.50 18.43 1.80
CA LEU A 125 5.51 17.00 1.48
C LEU A 125 6.89 16.52 1.03
N ASP A 126 7.38 15.47 1.69
CA ASP A 126 8.64 14.82 1.36
C ASP A 126 8.44 13.35 0.97
N ARG A 127 9.43 12.80 0.27
CA ARG A 127 9.51 11.38 -0.08
C ARG A 127 10.37 10.67 0.97
N GLY A 128 9.78 9.72 1.71
CA GLY A 128 10.52 8.71 2.45
C GLY A 128 10.75 7.44 1.62
N LEU A 129 11.20 6.35 2.25
CA LEU A 129 11.26 5.05 1.58
C LEU A 129 9.88 4.42 1.57
N SER A 130 9.21 4.40 0.42
CA SER A 130 7.83 3.91 0.23
C SER A 130 6.72 4.80 0.78
N TRP A 131 7.05 5.94 1.39
CA TRP A 131 6.08 6.83 2.02
C TRP A 131 6.10 8.23 1.42
N ILE A 132 4.96 8.89 1.41
CA ILE A 132 4.86 10.35 1.39
C ILE A 132 4.82 10.80 2.85
N LEU A 133 5.70 11.72 3.21
CA LEU A 133 5.79 12.29 4.54
C LEU A 133 5.10 13.66 4.52
N ALA A 134 4.25 13.91 5.49
CA ALA A 134 3.48 15.13 5.64
C ALA A 134 3.45 15.59 7.10
N ALA A 135 2.85 16.76 7.33
CA ALA A 135 2.73 17.35 8.67
C ALA A 135 4.09 17.46 9.39
N SER A 136 5.12 17.88 8.63
CA SER A 136 6.51 17.98 9.07
C SER A 136 7.10 16.63 9.50
N GLY A 137 6.80 15.56 8.76
CA GLY A 137 7.29 14.21 9.01
C GLY A 137 6.48 13.40 10.03
N ARG A 138 5.49 14.01 10.70
CA ARG A 138 4.66 13.33 11.73
C ARG A 138 3.68 12.31 11.13
N VAL A 139 3.36 12.43 9.84
CA VAL A 139 2.45 11.52 9.14
C VAL A 139 3.14 10.93 7.93
N ALA A 140 3.10 9.61 7.81
CA ALA A 140 3.52 8.87 6.63
C ALA A 140 2.33 8.21 5.97
N TYR A 141 2.22 8.32 4.64
CA TYR A 141 1.12 7.71 3.92
C TYR A 141 1.49 7.26 2.51
N HIS A 142 0.69 6.36 1.97
CA HIS A 142 0.74 5.99 0.56
C HIS A 142 -0.66 5.81 0.00
N HIS A 143 -0.81 6.06 -1.29
CA HIS A 143 -2.06 5.94 -2.02
C HIS A 143 -1.98 4.82 -3.05
N GLY A 144 -3.02 4.01 -3.15
CA GLY A 144 -3.25 3.12 -4.28
C GLY A 144 -4.06 3.81 -5.36
N PHE A 145 -3.73 3.52 -6.62
CA PHE A 145 -4.43 4.08 -7.77
C PHE A 145 -5.92 3.73 -7.78
N THR A 146 -6.26 2.50 -7.39
CA THR A 146 -7.64 1.98 -7.36
C THR A 146 -8.55 2.66 -6.34
N GLY A 147 -8.00 3.50 -5.47
CA GLY A 147 -8.74 4.21 -4.43
C GLY A 147 -8.47 3.70 -3.00
N THR A 148 -7.32 3.07 -2.78
CA THR A 148 -6.87 2.71 -1.43
C THR A 148 -5.93 3.78 -0.86
N SER A 149 -5.82 3.84 0.47
CA SER A 149 -4.83 4.63 1.18
C SER A 149 -4.49 3.99 2.51
N LEU A 150 -3.24 4.17 2.95
CA LEU A 150 -2.80 3.89 4.32
C LEU A 150 -2.08 5.12 4.85
N TYR A 151 -2.45 5.56 6.06
CA TYR A 151 -1.81 6.64 6.79
C TYR A 151 -1.36 6.13 8.15
N LEU A 152 -0.18 6.55 8.58
CA LEU A 152 0.46 6.20 9.84
C LEU A 152 0.89 7.50 10.55
N ALA A 153 0.64 7.61 11.85
CA ALA A 153 1.16 8.66 12.72
C ALA A 153 1.96 8.04 13.87
N PRO A 154 3.26 7.73 13.65
CA PRO A 154 4.13 7.01 14.58
C PRO A 154 4.12 7.55 16.00
N GLU A 155 4.23 8.87 16.16
CA GLU A 155 4.27 9.54 17.47
C GLU A 155 3.02 9.28 18.33
N THR A 156 1.87 9.06 17.70
CA THR A 156 0.59 8.87 18.40
C THR A 156 0.09 7.42 18.35
N GLY A 157 0.78 6.52 17.64
CA GLY A 157 0.33 5.16 17.40
C GLY A 157 -0.98 5.04 16.60
N ARG A 158 -1.44 6.11 15.94
CA ARG A 158 -2.68 6.13 15.15
C ARG A 158 -2.45 5.77 13.69
N TYR A 159 -3.47 5.21 13.05
CA TYR A 159 -3.47 4.93 11.63
C TYR A 159 -4.87 5.10 11.02
N ILE A 160 -4.92 5.29 9.70
CA ILE A 160 -6.16 5.27 8.91
C ILE A 160 -5.96 4.36 7.71
N VAL A 161 -6.87 3.41 7.52
CA VAL A 161 -6.97 2.58 6.32
C VAL A 161 -8.19 2.99 5.53
N ILE A 162 -8.02 3.23 4.24
CA ILE A 162 -9.13 3.46 3.31
C ILE A 162 -9.05 2.41 2.21
N CYS A 163 -10.11 1.62 2.04
CA CYS A 163 -10.29 0.73 0.92
C CYS A 163 -11.58 1.07 0.18
N THR A 164 -11.43 1.73 -0.97
CA THR A 164 -12.52 1.96 -1.91
C THR A 164 -12.14 1.36 -3.27
N ASN A 165 -13.09 1.35 -4.20
CA ASN A 165 -12.86 1.09 -5.61
C ASN A 165 -13.15 2.35 -6.44
N ALA A 166 -12.58 3.50 -6.06
CA ALA A 166 -12.86 4.81 -6.69
C ALA A 166 -12.72 4.83 -8.23
N VAL A 167 -11.90 3.94 -8.79
CA VAL A 167 -11.76 3.76 -10.25
C VAL A 167 -13.00 3.14 -10.91
N TYR A 168 -13.86 2.45 -10.18
CA TYR A 168 -15.02 1.74 -10.71
C TYR A 168 -15.92 2.64 -11.58
N GLY A 169 -16.23 3.85 -11.12
CA GLY A 169 -17.04 4.80 -11.87
C GLY A 169 -16.27 5.77 -12.77
N GLY A 170 -14.98 5.53 -13.02
CA GLY A 170 -14.07 6.49 -13.66
C GLY A 170 -13.76 7.72 -12.78
N ASN A 171 -12.74 8.50 -13.18
CA ASN A 171 -12.30 9.74 -12.52
C ASN A 171 -11.94 9.57 -11.02
N ALA A 172 -11.26 8.48 -10.68
CA ALA A 172 -10.94 8.11 -9.30
C ALA A 172 -10.27 9.23 -8.50
N ARG A 173 -9.31 9.93 -9.12
CA ARG A 173 -8.55 11.00 -8.47
C ARG A 173 -9.47 12.07 -7.90
N THR A 174 -10.44 12.55 -8.67
CA THR A 174 -11.37 13.60 -8.25
C THR A 174 -12.32 13.11 -7.16
N LYS A 175 -12.84 11.88 -7.29
CA LYS A 175 -13.83 11.34 -6.35
C LYS A 175 -13.25 11.07 -4.96
N ILE A 176 -12.01 10.59 -4.89
CA ILE A 176 -11.39 10.21 -3.61
C ILE A 176 -10.62 11.36 -2.93
N ALA A 177 -10.31 12.43 -3.66
CA ALA A 177 -9.52 13.54 -3.13
C ALA A 177 -10.11 14.16 -1.84
N PRO A 178 -11.42 14.45 -1.73
CA PRO A 178 -11.99 15.01 -0.51
C PRO A 178 -11.82 14.08 0.71
N LEU A 179 -12.01 12.77 0.53
CA LEU A 179 -11.82 11.78 1.60
C LEU A 179 -10.35 11.69 2.03
N ARG A 180 -9.40 11.73 1.08
CA ARG A 180 -7.96 11.72 1.38
C ARG A 180 -7.51 12.98 2.11
N ALA A 181 -8.04 14.14 1.74
CA ALA A 181 -7.77 15.40 2.42
C ALA A 181 -8.30 15.39 3.85
N LEU A 182 -9.54 14.91 4.04
CA LEU A 182 -10.13 14.76 5.38
C LEU A 182 -9.32 13.78 6.23
N ALA A 183 -8.94 12.63 5.69
CA ALA A 183 -8.12 11.65 6.41
C ALA A 183 -6.77 12.24 6.85
N LEU A 184 -6.06 12.94 5.96
CA LEU A 184 -4.80 13.61 6.29
C LEU A 184 -4.99 14.65 7.39
N LYS A 185 -6.05 15.47 7.30
CA LYS A 185 -6.38 16.46 8.34
C LYS A 185 -6.66 15.78 9.68
N THR A 186 -7.49 14.73 9.70
CA THR A 186 -7.88 14.01 10.92
C THR A 186 -6.69 13.35 11.60
N ILE A 187 -5.82 12.66 10.85
CA ILE A 187 -4.66 11.99 11.44
C ILE A 187 -3.56 12.96 11.87
N SER A 188 -3.49 14.14 11.25
CA SER A 188 -2.52 15.19 11.62
C SER A 188 -2.93 15.99 12.86
N ALA A 189 -4.22 15.95 13.23
CA ALA A 189 -4.72 16.58 14.44
C ALA A 189 -4.16 15.84 15.66
N THR A 190 -3.51 16.57 16.56
CA THR A 190 -2.96 16.06 17.84
C THR A 190 -4.09 15.66 18.77
#